data_AF-A0A7C8AEF0-F1
#
_entry.id   AF-A0A7C8AEF0-F1
#
_cell.length_a   1.000
_cell.length_b   1.000
_cell.length_c   1.000
_cell.angle_alpha   90.00
_cell.angle_beta   90.00
_cell.angle_gamma   90.00
#
_symmetry.space_group_name_H-M   'P 1'
#
loop_
_entity.id
_entity.type
_entity.pdbx_description
1 polymer ?
#
loop_
_entity_poly.entity_id
_entity_poly.type
_entity_poly.pdbx_seq_one_letter_code
_entity_poly.pdbx_strand_id
1 'polypeptide(L)' 'MRANGDKQRGTIRPDFDRSISIDFQGAKITTHTYFLLMREIDQLFNFFSDAASQIDDPRSPRHTDRSSLQLLRQ' A
#
# COMPACT_ATOMS: atom_id res chain seq x y z
N MET A 1 12.90 -18.57 -21.32
CA MET A 1 11.80 -19.48 -20.93
C MET A 1 11.03 -18.78 -19.82
N ARG A 2 9.78 -18.36 -20.08
CA ARG A 2 8.95 -17.60 -19.13
C ARG A 2 8.40 -18.56 -18.09
N ALA A 3 8.78 -18.38 -16.83
CA ALA A 3 8.26 -19.19 -15.74
C ALA A 3 6.92 -18.60 -15.24
N ASN A 4 5.93 -19.49 -15.26
CA ASN A 4 4.52 -19.32 -14.92
C ASN A 4 4.22 -18.51 -13.65
N GLY A 5 3.14 -17.74 -13.72
CA GLY A 5 2.41 -17.24 -12.57
C GLY A 5 1.67 -18.37 -11.87
N ASP A 6 2.39 -19.15 -11.06
CA ASP A 6 1.78 -20.08 -10.13
C ASP A 6 1.29 -19.28 -8.90
N LYS A 7 -0.04 -19.18 -8.75
CA LYS A 7 -0.67 -18.66 -7.53
C LYS A 7 -0.39 -19.66 -6.40
N GLN A 8 0.70 -19.46 -5.68
CA GLN A 8 0.93 -20.16 -4.42
C GLN A 8 -0.22 -19.79 -3.47
N ARG A 9 -1.08 -20.76 -3.16
CA ARG A 9 -2.17 -20.65 -2.19
C ARG A 9 -1.66 -20.72 -0.73
N GLY A 10 -0.48 -20.15 -0.48
CA GLY A 10 -0.01 -19.93 0.88
C GLY A 10 -0.78 -18.77 1.50
N THR A 11 -1.08 -18.84 2.80
CA THR A 11 -1.53 -17.65 3.54
C THR A 11 -0.47 -16.57 3.36
N ILE A 12 -0.81 -15.48 2.67
CA ILE A 12 0.04 -14.30 2.61
C ILE A 12 0.12 -13.80 4.05
N ARG A 13 1.24 -14.07 4.71
CA ARG A 13 1.61 -13.48 6.00
C ARG A 13 2.56 -12.34 5.69
N PRO A 14 2.07 -11.11 5.47
CA PRO A 14 2.95 -9.97 5.32
C PRO A 14 3.76 -9.83 6.61
N ASP A 15 5.08 -9.90 6.48
CA ASP A 15 5.99 -9.53 7.55
C ASP A 15 6.15 -8.01 7.50
N PHE A 16 5.39 -7.32 8.34
CA PHE A 16 5.49 -5.87 8.44
C PHE A 16 6.75 -5.53 9.24
N ASP A 17 7.67 -4.81 8.61
CA ASP A 17 8.85 -4.29 9.26
C ASP A 17 8.43 -3.43 10.46
N ARG A 18 8.77 -3.90 11.66
CA ARG A 18 8.43 -3.22 12.92
C ARG A 18 9.20 -1.92 13.12
N SER A 19 10.23 -1.65 12.31
CA SER A 19 10.91 -0.36 12.29
C SER A 19 10.06 0.74 11.64
N ILE A 20 9.07 0.36 10.83
CA ILE A 20 8.11 1.28 10.22
C ILE A 20 6.89 1.37 11.14
N SER A 21 7.09 1.98 12.32
CA SER A 21 6.02 2.31 13.25
C SER A 21 5.77 3.82 13.24
N ILE A 22 4.54 4.24 12.95
CA ILE A 22 4.13 5.63 13.14
C ILE A 22 3.66 5.77 14.58
N ASP A 23 4.39 6.56 15.36
CA ASP A 23 4.01 6.90 16.73
C ASP A 23 3.07 8.10 16.74
N PHE A 24 1.86 7.90 17.25
CA PHE A 24 0.85 8.96 17.42
C PHE A 24 0.98 9.67 18.77
N GLN A 25 2.22 9.83 19.27
CA GLN A 25 2.52 10.49 20.54
C GLN A 25 1.70 9.93 21.71
N GLY A 26 1.60 8.60 21.79
CA GLY A 26 0.85 7.92 22.86
C GLY A 26 -0.66 7.86 22.67
N ALA A 27 -1.22 8.39 21.57
CA ALA A 27 -2.62 8.14 21.22
C ALA A 27 -2.81 6.67 20.82
N LYS A 28 -3.70 5.96 21.53
CA LYS A 28 -4.16 4.62 21.12
C LYS A 28 -5.12 4.75 19.95
N ILE A 29 -4.58 4.87 18.75
CA ILE A 29 -5.37 4.88 17.52
C ILE A 29 -5.62 3.44 17.09
N THR A 30 -6.89 3.08 16.87
CA THR A 30 -7.22 1.79 16.28
C THR A 30 -6.85 1.78 14.79
N THR A 31 -6.51 0.62 14.23
CA THR A 31 -6.17 0.48 12.80
C THR A 31 -7.22 1.10 11.88
N HIS A 32 -8.52 0.99 12.24
CA HIS A 32 -9.63 1.58 11.47
C HIS A 32 -9.61 3.11 11.50
N THR A 33 -9.37 3.71 12.68
CA THR A 33 -9.28 5.16 12.82
C THR A 33 -8.07 5.70 12.05
N TYR A 34 -6.93 5.00 12.11
CA TYR A 34 -5.74 5.37 11.36
C TYR A 34 -5.98 5.34 9.84
N PHE A 35 -6.65 4.30 9.34
CA PHE A 35 -7.01 4.20 7.92
C PHE A 35 -7.85 5.39 7.45
N LEU A 36 -8.85 5.80 8.24
CA LEU A 36 -9.68 6.97 7.91
C LEU A 36 -8.88 8.27 7.87
N LEU A 37 -8.00 8.48 8.85
CA LEU A 37 -7.12 9.65 8.89
C LEU A 37 -6.17 9.70 7.70
N MET A 38 -5.55 8.57 7.34
CA MET A 38 -4.67 8.51 6.16
C MET A 38 -5.42 8.77 4.86
N ARG A 39 -6.68 8.31 4.75
CA ARG A 39 -7.53 8.64 3.61
C ARG A 39 -7.86 10.12 3.53
N GLU A 40 -8.17 10.75 4.67
CA GLU A 40 -8.46 12.19 4.73
C GLU A 40 -7.23 13.03 4.39
N ILE A 41 -6.05 12.65 4.90
CA ILE A 41 -4.76 13.26 4.56
C ILE A 41 -4.48 13.13 3.05
N ASP A 42 -4.68 11.96 2.46
CA ASP A 42 -4.50 11.79 1.01
C ASP A 42 -5.51 12.63 0.21
N GLN A 43 -6.77 12.75 0.65
CA GLN A 43 -7.75 13.58 -0.04
C GLN A 43 -7.42 15.08 0.01
N LEU A 44 -6.90 15.57 1.14
CA LEU A 44 -6.58 16.98 1.33
C LEU A 44 -5.24 17.37 0.70
N PHE A 45 -4.25 16.50 0.78
CA PHE A 45 -2.87 16.82 0.41
C PHE A 45 -2.35 16.03 -0.78
N ASN A 46 -3.15 15.13 -1.36
CA ASN A 46 -2.74 14.23 -2.44
C ASN A 46 -1.50 13.40 -2.08
N PHE A 47 -1.39 13.04 -0.79
CA PHE A 47 -0.20 12.47 -0.15
C PHE A 47 0.35 11.25 -0.89
N PHE A 48 -0.51 10.34 -1.37
CA PHE A 48 -0.06 9.13 -2.06
C PHE A 48 0.38 9.36 -3.51
N SER A 49 0.14 10.54 -4.09
CA SER A 49 0.56 10.84 -5.46
C SER A 49 2.07 10.83 -5.62
N ASP A 50 2.79 11.47 -4.70
CA ASP A 50 4.25 11.51 -4.69
C ASP A 50 4.86 10.18 -4.25
N ALA A 51 4.16 9.42 -3.39
CA ALA A 51 4.58 8.07 -3.05
C ALA A 51 4.44 7.13 -4.26
N ALA A 52 3.35 7.25 -5.02
CA ALA A 52 3.08 6.40 -6.18
C ALA A 52 4.10 6.58 -7.31
N SER A 53 4.64 7.79 -7.49
CA SER A 53 5.65 8.06 -8.52
C SER A 53 7.04 7.49 -8.16
N GLN A 54 7.28 7.20 -6.88
CA GLN A 54 8.53 6.61 -6.39
C GLN A 54 8.50 5.08 -6.34
N ILE A 55 7.33 4.47 -6.56
CA ILE A 55 7.19 3.02 -6.60
C ILE A 55 7.58 2.53 -8.01
N ASP A 56 8.70 1.81 -8.08
CA ASP A 56 9.01 1.00 -9.25
C ASP A 56 8.06 -0.21 -9.26
N ASP A 57 7.10 -0.21 -10.19
CA ASP A 57 6.10 -1.26 -10.30
C ASP A 57 6.60 -2.36 -11.26
N PRO A 58 7.05 -3.53 -10.76
CA PRO A 58 7.57 -4.59 -11.61
C PRO A 58 6.46 -5.31 -12.40
N ARG A 59 5.18 -4.96 -12.18
CA ARG A 59 4.06 -5.61 -12.84
C ARG A 59 3.99 -5.19 -14.29
N SER A 60 3.68 -6.16 -15.16
CA SER A 60 3.48 -5.90 -16.58
C SER A 60 2.30 -4.94 -16.79
N PRO A 61 2.46 -3.85 -17.57
CA PRO A 61 1.35 -2.96 -17.91
C PRO A 61 0.18 -3.69 -18.60
N ARG A 62 0.44 -4.81 -19.28
CA ARG A 62 -0.58 -5.62 -19.97
C ARG A 62 -1.50 -6.41 -19.03
N HIS A 63 -1.15 -6.51 -17.76
CA HIS A 63 -1.90 -7.25 -16.74
C HIS A 63 -2.26 -6.37 -15.53
N THR A 64 -2.17 -5.05 -15.71
CA THR A 64 -2.35 -4.07 -14.63
C THR A 64 -3.52 -3.15 -14.99
N ASP A 65 -4.70 -3.47 -14.47
CA ASP A 65 -5.91 -2.66 -14.65
C ASP A 65 -5.99 -1.46 -13.69
N ARG A 66 -5.10 -1.42 -12.68
CA ARG A 66 -5.07 -0.38 -11.64
C ARG A 66 -3.68 0.17 -11.45
N SER A 67 -3.55 1.49 -11.50
CA SER A 67 -2.28 2.17 -11.20
C SER A 67 -1.86 1.97 -9.74
N SER A 68 -0.57 2.14 -9.46
CA SER A 68 -0.03 2.10 -8.08
C SER A 68 -0.77 3.06 -7.15
N LEU A 69 -1.11 4.25 -7.64
CA LEU A 69 -1.91 5.24 -6.90
C LEU A 69 -3.32 4.73 -6.58
N GLN A 70 -3.99 4.07 -7.53
CA GLN A 70 -5.32 3.49 -7.31
C GLN A 70 -5.31 2.36 -6.28
N LEU A 71 -4.19 1.64 -6.15
CA LEU A 71 -4.03 0.56 -5.18
C LEU A 71 -3.72 1.08 -3.78
N LEU A 72 -2.93 2.14 -3.67
CA LEU A 72 -2.66 2.83 -2.40
C LEU A 72 -3.91 3.45 -1.78
N ARG A 73 -4.93 3.75 -2.60
CA ARG A 73 -6.19 4.38 -2.18
C ARG A 73 -7.33 3.40 -1.86
N GLN A 74 -7.07 2.09 -1.91
CA GLN A 74 -8.08 1.06 -1.59
C GLN A 74 -8.19 0.83 -0.09
#